data_AF-A0AB33G1Y9-F1
#
_entry.id   AF-A0AB33G1Y9-F1
#
_cell.length_a   1.000
_cell.length_b   1.000
_cell.length_c   1.000
_cell.angle_alpha   90.00
_cell.angle_beta   90.00
_cell.angle_gamma   90.00
#
_symmetry.space_group_name_H-M   'P 1'
#
loop_
_entity.id
_entity.type
_entity.pdbx_description
1 polymer ?
#
loop_
_entity_poly.entity_id
_entity_poly.type
_entity_poly.pdbx_seq_one_letter_code
_entity_poly.pdbx_strand_id
1 'polypeptide(L)'
;MIKSIEIKLNLLHKTVVEIMTNGETIGYIVNTDNKEKPHSLVNSKGANVGDFDCPKCAIDAAVRTHFNVGSEYATEFGIQGKPSPKKLLLLALLAMLASDD
;
A
#
# COMPACT_ATOMS: atom_id res chain seq x y z
N MET A 1 -2.83 -12.31 -24.19
CA MET A 1 -3.99 -12.06 -23.30
C MET A 1 -3.43 -11.51 -22.00
N ILE A 2 -3.63 -10.22 -21.72
CA ILE A 2 -3.12 -9.57 -20.51
C ILE A 2 -4.01 -10.02 -19.35
N LYS A 3 -3.41 -10.56 -18.28
CA LYS A 3 -4.15 -10.87 -17.04
C LYS A 3 -4.17 -9.60 -16.19
N SER A 4 -5.33 -8.98 -16.06
CA SER A 4 -5.52 -7.87 -15.11
C SER A 4 -5.68 -8.43 -13.69
N ILE A 5 -5.01 -7.82 -12.72
CA ILE A 5 -5.05 -8.21 -11.30
C ILE A 5 -5.70 -7.05 -10.54
N GLU A 6 -6.79 -7.30 -9.83
CA GLU A 6 -7.42 -6.28 -9.00
C GLU A 6 -6.64 -6.10 -7.70
N ILE A 7 -6.22 -4.86 -7.43
CA ILE A 7 -5.50 -4.48 -6.21
C ILE A 7 -6.36 -3.51 -5.40
N LYS A 8 -6.58 -3.83 -4.12
CA LYS A 8 -7.25 -2.97 -3.15
C LYS A 8 -6.22 -2.40 -2.18
N LEU A 9 -6.33 -1.10 -1.92
CA LEU A 9 -5.48 -0.40 -0.97
C LEU A 9 -6.31 -0.01 0.25
N ASN A 10 -5.87 -0.45 1.42
CA ASN A 10 -6.55 -0.16 2.68
C ASN A 10 -5.61 0.64 3.59
N LEU A 11 -6.00 1.87 3.93
CA LEU A 11 -5.21 2.71 4.82
C LEU A 11 -5.38 2.22 6.26
N LEU A 12 -4.32 1.66 6.85
CA LEU A 12 -4.32 1.14 8.22
C LEU A 12 -3.87 2.19 9.23
N HIS A 13 -2.88 2.99 8.84
CA HIS A 13 -2.32 4.08 9.64
C HIS A 13 -1.96 5.24 8.71
N LYS A 14 -1.75 6.46 9.26
CA LYS A 14 -1.37 7.65 8.47
C LYS A 14 -0.21 7.39 7.50
N THR A 15 0.71 6.55 7.94
CA THR A 15 1.95 6.18 7.23
C THR A 15 1.94 4.76 6.67
N VAL A 16 0.86 3.97 6.88
CA VAL A 16 0.82 2.54 6.53
C VAL A 16 -0.42 2.22 5.69
N VAL A 17 -0.18 1.71 4.49
CA VAL A 17 -1.20 1.21 3.56
C VAL A 17 -1.02 -0.28 3.37
N GLU A 18 -2.08 -1.03 3.57
CA GLU A 18 -2.18 -2.45 3.23
C GLU A 18 -2.53 -2.63 1.74
N ILE A 19 -1.84 -3.54 1.08
CA ILE A 19 -2.06 -3.95 -0.30
C ILE A 19 -2.75 -5.33 -0.26
N MET A 20 -3.92 -5.42 -0.90
CA MET A 20 -4.72 -6.64 -0.95
C MET A 20 -5.06 -7.03 -2.39
N THR A 21 -5.21 -8.33 -2.63
CA THR A 21 -5.78 -8.89 -3.87
C THR A 21 -6.55 -10.17 -3.54
N ASN A 22 -7.66 -10.44 -4.23
CA ASN A 22 -8.49 -11.63 -3.99
C ASN A 22 -8.89 -11.88 -2.51
N GLY A 23 -8.96 -10.82 -1.69
CA GLY A 23 -9.26 -10.91 -0.26
C GLY A 23 -8.05 -11.25 0.63
N GLU A 24 -6.87 -11.44 0.06
CA GLU A 24 -5.61 -11.70 0.77
C GLU A 24 -4.73 -10.45 0.81
N THR A 25 -4.08 -10.24 1.95
CA THR A 25 -3.05 -9.20 2.10
C THR A 25 -1.72 -9.68 1.54
N ILE A 26 -1.19 -8.95 0.57
CA ILE A 26 0.05 -9.30 -0.13
C ILE A 26 1.26 -8.46 0.31
N GLY A 27 1.01 -7.37 1.01
CA GLY A 27 2.05 -6.54 1.61
C GLY A 27 1.54 -5.24 2.21
N TYR A 28 2.47 -4.45 2.72
CA TYR A 28 2.24 -3.17 3.35
C TYR A 28 3.25 -2.15 2.83
N ILE A 29 2.78 -0.96 2.51
CA ILE A 29 3.63 0.19 2.23
C ILE A 29 3.71 1.03 3.50
N VAL A 30 4.93 1.31 3.94
CA VAL A 30 5.23 2.17 5.09
C VAL A 30 5.79 3.50 4.59
N ASN A 31 5.62 4.57 5.38
CA ASN A 31 6.00 5.95 5.07
C ASN A 31 5.25 6.52 3.86
N THR A 32 3.97 6.23 3.71
CA THR A 32 3.16 6.71 2.57
C THR A 32 2.89 8.22 2.58
N ASP A 33 3.02 8.89 3.72
CA ASP A 33 2.77 10.32 3.91
C ASP A 33 4.05 11.17 3.95
N ASN A 34 5.22 10.54 4.00
CA ASN A 34 6.50 11.21 4.08
C ASN A 34 7.18 11.24 2.70
N LYS A 35 7.31 12.44 2.12
CA LYS A 35 7.96 12.64 0.81
C LYS A 35 9.49 12.65 0.88
N GLU A 36 10.06 12.73 2.08
CA GLU A 36 11.51 12.78 2.32
C GLU A 36 12.10 11.39 2.59
N LYS A 37 11.26 10.41 2.91
CA LYS A 37 11.66 9.01 3.15
C LYS A 37 11.14 8.11 2.04
N PRO A 38 11.91 7.09 1.64
CA PRO A 38 11.42 6.11 0.69
C PRO A 38 10.25 5.31 1.27
N HIS A 39 9.40 4.84 0.37
CA HIS A 39 8.26 3.97 0.68
C HIS A 39 8.76 2.54 0.87
N SER A 40 8.84 2.09 2.11
CA SER A 40 9.27 0.73 2.43
C SER A 40 8.16 -0.25 2.17
N LEU A 41 8.44 -1.31 1.41
CA LEU A 41 7.53 -2.42 1.22
C LEU A 41 7.85 -3.52 2.25
N VAL A 42 6.83 -3.94 2.97
CA VAL A 42 6.89 -5.07 3.90
C VAL A 42 5.96 -6.15 3.38
N ASN A 43 6.45 -7.39 3.27
CA ASN A 43 5.60 -8.49 2.81
C ASN A 43 4.57 -8.92 3.88
N SER A 44 3.64 -9.80 3.52
CA SER A 44 2.61 -10.31 4.44
C SER A 44 3.16 -11.07 5.65
N LYS A 45 4.46 -11.41 5.68
CA LYS A 45 5.16 -12.05 6.80
C LYS A 45 5.93 -11.07 7.68
N GLY A 46 5.85 -9.76 7.40
CA GLY A 46 6.54 -8.73 8.16
C GLY A 46 8.00 -8.49 7.77
N ALA A 47 8.51 -9.10 6.69
CA ALA A 47 9.87 -8.85 6.23
C ALA A 47 9.93 -7.65 5.28
N ASN A 48 10.90 -6.77 5.48
CA ASN A 48 11.21 -5.70 4.53
C ASN A 48 11.74 -6.32 3.22
N VAL A 49 11.10 -5.97 2.11
CA VAL A 49 11.42 -6.46 0.76
C VAL A 49 12.02 -5.37 -0.14
N GLY A 50 12.10 -4.14 0.35
CA GLY A 50 12.79 -3.06 -0.36
C GLY A 50 12.19 -1.68 -0.07
N ASP A 51 12.97 -0.67 -0.42
CA ASP A 51 12.61 0.73 -0.34
C ASP A 51 12.41 1.29 -1.74
N PHE A 52 11.32 2.03 -1.95
CA PHE A 52 10.92 2.54 -3.26
C PHE A 52 10.73 4.04 -3.23
N ASP A 53 11.09 4.69 -4.33
CA ASP A 53 10.95 6.14 -4.56
C ASP A 53 9.52 6.56 -4.87
N CYS A 54 8.65 5.60 -5.20
CA CYS A 54 7.27 5.87 -5.56
C CYS A 54 6.28 4.83 -4.99
N PRO A 55 5.07 5.21 -4.53
CA PRO A 55 4.10 4.25 -4.00
C PRO A 55 3.71 3.18 -5.03
N LYS A 56 3.56 3.59 -6.30
CA LYS A 56 3.25 2.66 -7.40
C LYS A 56 4.35 1.59 -7.57
N CYS A 57 5.61 1.98 -7.42
CA CYS A 57 6.78 1.12 -7.53
C CYS A 57 6.75 0.04 -6.43
N ALA A 58 6.40 0.43 -5.20
CA ALA A 58 6.20 -0.50 -4.09
C ALA A 58 5.02 -1.46 -4.35
N ILE A 59 3.89 -0.98 -4.88
CA ILE A 59 2.74 -1.85 -5.19
C ILE A 59 3.10 -2.83 -6.31
N ASP A 60 3.74 -2.37 -7.39
CA ASP A 60 4.22 -3.22 -8.49
C ASP A 60 5.15 -4.33 -7.97
N ALA A 61 6.08 -3.99 -7.08
CA ALA A 61 6.97 -4.96 -6.45
C ALA A 61 6.19 -5.98 -5.60
N ALA A 62 5.22 -5.54 -4.79
CA ALA A 62 4.39 -6.43 -3.97
C ALA A 62 3.64 -7.45 -4.82
N VAL A 63 3.03 -7.00 -5.93
CA VAL A 63 2.31 -7.88 -6.86
C VAL A 63 3.26 -8.88 -7.51
N ARG A 64 4.42 -8.42 -8.01
CA ARG A 64 5.42 -9.30 -8.63
C ARG A 64 5.93 -10.37 -7.67
N THR A 65 6.23 -9.98 -6.43
CA THR A 65 6.68 -10.91 -5.38
C THR A 65 5.59 -11.92 -5.03
N HIS A 66 4.34 -11.48 -4.88
CA HIS A 66 3.25 -12.37 -4.48
C HIS A 66 2.87 -13.38 -5.57
N PHE A 67 2.75 -12.94 -6.83
CA PHE A 67 2.38 -13.83 -7.94
C PHE A 67 3.57 -14.56 -8.57
N ASN A 68 4.80 -14.29 -8.11
CA ASN A 68 6.05 -14.80 -8.66
C ASN A 68 6.15 -14.56 -10.18
N VAL A 69 5.89 -13.31 -10.58
CA VAL A 69 5.84 -12.89 -11.98
C VAL A 69 6.91 -11.86 -12.30
N GLY A 70 7.47 -11.92 -13.52
CA GLY A 70 8.44 -10.96 -14.02
C GLY A 70 7.81 -9.68 -14.57
N SER A 71 8.63 -8.82 -15.19
CA SER A 71 8.21 -7.54 -15.76
C SER A 71 7.29 -7.66 -16.98
N GLU A 72 7.10 -8.88 -17.51
CA GLU A 72 6.20 -9.19 -18.62
C GLU A 72 4.71 -9.07 -18.29
N TYR A 73 4.37 -8.84 -17.01
CA TYR A 73 3.00 -8.58 -16.56
C TYR A 73 2.75 -7.09 -16.38
N ALA A 74 1.72 -6.59 -17.08
CA ALA A 74 1.24 -5.23 -16.91
C ALA A 74 0.27 -5.18 -15.71
N THR A 75 0.68 -4.52 -14.63
CA THR A 75 -0.17 -4.28 -13.47
C THR A 75 -1.09 -3.09 -13.77
N GLU A 76 -2.38 -3.36 -13.98
CA GLU A 76 -3.40 -2.33 -14.04
C GLU A 76 -3.96 -2.08 -12.63
N PHE A 77 -3.81 -0.86 -12.13
CA PHE A 77 -4.25 -0.50 -10.79
C PHE A 77 -5.65 0.12 -10.82
N GLY A 78 -6.64 -0.61 -10.32
CA GLY A 78 -7.97 -0.07 -10.03
C GLY A 78 -8.09 0.29 -8.54
N ILE A 79 -8.06 1.58 -8.19
CA ILE A 79 -8.35 2.00 -6.81
C ILE A 79 -9.87 1.90 -6.59
N GLN A 80 -10.34 0.79 -6.06
CA GLN A 80 -11.72 0.68 -5.57
C GLN A 80 -11.79 0.95 -4.07
N GLY A 81 -12.28 2.15 -3.72
CA GLY A 81 -12.64 2.51 -2.35
C GLY A 81 -12.51 4.01 -2.11
N LYS A 82 -13.63 4.71 -1.85
CA LYS A 82 -13.57 6.01 -1.19
C LYS A 82 -13.31 5.76 0.29
N PRO A 83 -12.25 6.33 0.91
CA PRO A 83 -12.11 6.26 2.35
C PRO A 83 -13.37 6.88 2.97
N SER A 84 -14.07 6.11 3.81
CA SER A 84 -15.33 6.59 4.39
C SER A 84 -15.07 7.89 5.16
N PRO A 85 -15.95 8.91 5.07
CA PRO A 85 -15.76 10.19 5.76
C PRO A 85 -15.51 10.03 7.27
N LYS A 86 -16.12 9.02 7.91
CA LYS A 86 -15.87 8.65 9.31
C LYS A 86 -14.44 8.20 9.58
N LYS A 87 -13.86 7.35 8.70
CA LYS A 87 -12.46 6.92 8.84
C LYS A 87 -11.50 8.09 8.61
N LEU A 88 -11.78 8.97 7.65
CA LEU A 88 -10.99 10.19 7.44
C LEU A 88 -11.06 11.14 8.64
N LEU A 89 -12.26 11.33 9.22
CA LEU A 89 -12.45 12.17 10.40
C LEU A 89 -11.71 11.60 11.61
N LEU A 90 -11.78 10.28 11.81
CA LEU A 90 -11.10 9.58 12.90
C LEU A 90 -9.57 9.66 12.76
N LEU A 91 -9.05 9.48 11.54
CA LEU A 91 -7.63 9.66 11.24
C LEU A 91 -7.16 11.10 11.47
N ALA A 92 -7.97 12.10 11.10
CA ALA A 92 -7.66 13.50 11.35
C ALA A 92 -7.66 13.84 12.85
N LEU A 93 -8.64 13.33 13.61
CA LEU A 93 -8.71 13.49 15.07
C LEU A 93 -7.52 12.83 15.78
N LEU A 94 -7.16 11.60 15.38
CA LEU A 94 -6.01 10.88 15.94
C LEU A 94 -4.68 11.57 15.59
N ALA A 95 -4.55 12.14 14.39
CA ALA A 95 -3.39 12.91 14.01
C ALA A 95 -3.26 14.21 14.81
N MET A 96 -4.36 14.89 15.12
CA MET A 96 -4.34 16.09 15.99
C MET A 96 -3.95 15.73 17.44
N LEU A 97 -4.44 14.60 17.96
CA LEU A 97 -4.10 14.13 19.31
C LEU A 97 -2.64 13.64 19.44
N ALA A 98 -2.06 13.12 18.35
CA ALA A 98 -0.67 12.69 18.32
C ALA A 98 0.33 13.84 18.04
N SER A 99 -0.16 15.08 17.93
CA SER A 99 0.67 16.27 17.65
C SER A 99 0.99 17.11 18.90
N ASP A 100 0.64 16.65 20.10
CA ASP A 100 1.11 17.25 21.37
C ASP A 100 2.42 16.55 21.82
N ASP A 101 3.53 16.87 21.14
CA ASP A 101 4.92 16.77 21.61
C ASP A 101 5.80 17.76 20.83
#